data_AF-W2J1J9-F1
#
_entry.id   AF-W2J1J9-F1
#
_cell.length_a   1.000
_cell.length_b   1.000
_cell.length_c   1.000
_cell.angle_alpha   90.00
_cell.angle_beta   90.00
_cell.angle_gamma   90.00
#
_symmetry.space_group_name_H-M   'P 1'
#
loop_
_entity.id
_entity.type
_entity.pdbx_description
1 polymer ?
#
loop_
_entity_poly.entity_id
_entity_poly.type
_entity_poly.pdbx_seq_one_letter_code
_entity_poly.pdbx_strand_id
1 'polypeptide(L)'
;NSCEDGRWGTTCDNQCTSLNCVAGSVSCNDTDGAVTSCDGCEDGYWGPICENTCGLQDHCTSTRCDQSTGTEIECTGCSDGWVGSLCDSTSTTATSSSADTDAGTNTAPHQHSTSFIALWLSVVGAFMLIRMN
;
A
#
# COMPACT_ATOMS: atom_id res chain seq x y z
N ASN A 1 7.20 41.06 -9.37
CA ASN A 1 6.14 40.20 -9.91
C ASN A 1 6.45 38.80 -9.48
N SER A 2 5.57 38.18 -8.69
CA SER A 2 5.52 36.73 -8.67
C SER A 2 4.55 36.29 -9.75
N CYS A 3 4.86 35.16 -10.39
CA CYS A 3 3.92 34.51 -11.31
C CYS A 3 2.83 33.76 -10.53
N GLU A 4 1.77 33.35 -11.24
CA GLU A 4 0.82 32.37 -10.72
C GLU A 4 1.50 31.00 -10.55
N ASP A 5 0.99 30.18 -9.64
CA ASP A 5 1.52 28.83 -9.41
C ASP A 5 1.57 28.02 -10.71
N GLY A 6 2.69 27.34 -10.93
CA GLY A 6 2.92 26.58 -12.15
C GLY A 6 3.41 27.41 -13.35
N ARG A 7 3.76 28.70 -13.17
CA ARG A 7 4.32 29.56 -14.23
C ARG A 7 5.61 30.28 -13.82
N TRP A 8 6.44 30.60 -14.81
CA TRP A 8 7.71 31.30 -14.59
C TRP A 8 8.14 32.19 -15.77
N GLY A 9 9.10 33.08 -15.51
CA GLY A 9 9.69 34.01 -16.47
C GLY A 9 9.23 35.45 -16.27
N THR A 10 9.90 36.39 -16.94
CA THR A 10 9.64 37.83 -16.78
C THR A 10 8.20 38.24 -17.13
N THR A 11 7.56 37.50 -18.03
CA THR A 11 6.17 37.67 -18.48
C THR A 11 5.24 36.56 -18.00
N CYS A 12 5.73 35.58 -17.22
CA CYS A 12 4.98 34.40 -16.76
C CYS A 12 4.40 33.51 -17.88
N ASP A 13 4.99 33.55 -19.08
CA ASP A 13 4.49 32.78 -20.23
C ASP A 13 4.92 31.30 -20.20
N ASN A 14 5.96 30.96 -19.44
CA ASN A 14 6.46 29.59 -19.37
C ASN A 14 5.72 28.79 -18.30
N GLN A 15 5.42 27.52 -18.59
CA GLN A 15 4.90 26.58 -17.60
C GLN A 15 6.03 25.86 -16.86
N CYS A 16 5.82 25.59 -15.58
CA CYS A 16 6.63 24.65 -14.84
C CYS A 16 6.46 23.25 -15.45
N THR A 17 7.56 22.52 -15.61
CA THR A 17 7.55 21.16 -16.15
C THR A 17 8.47 20.27 -15.33
N SER A 18 8.03 19.05 -15.03
CA SER A 18 8.85 17.99 -14.45
C SER A 18 8.54 16.68 -15.17
N LEU A 19 9.54 15.82 -15.30
CA LEU A 19 9.40 14.53 -15.97
C LEU A 19 8.66 13.50 -15.11
N ASN A 20 8.85 13.56 -13.79
CA ASN A 20 8.43 12.51 -12.86
C ASN A 20 7.35 12.98 -11.89
N CYS A 21 6.89 14.23 -12.02
CA CYS A 21 5.77 14.72 -11.25
C CYS A 21 4.51 14.55 -12.07
N VAL A 22 3.42 14.19 -11.40
CA VAL A 22 2.10 14.10 -12.03
C VAL A 22 1.77 15.41 -12.73
N ALA A 23 1.18 15.32 -13.92
CA ALA A 23 0.80 16.51 -14.68
C ALA A 23 -0.05 17.48 -13.83
N GLY A 24 0.41 18.72 -13.70
CA GLY A 24 -0.25 19.76 -12.91
C GLY A 24 0.06 19.74 -11.40
N SER A 25 0.94 18.85 -10.92
CA SER A 25 1.38 18.82 -9.51
C SER A 25 2.67 19.60 -9.26
N VAL A 26 3.26 20.21 -10.29
CA VAL A 26 4.59 20.80 -10.24
C VAL A 26 4.55 22.29 -9.84
N SER A 27 5.35 22.63 -8.82
CA SER A 27 5.68 24.02 -8.48
C SER A 27 7.12 24.31 -8.86
N CYS A 28 7.39 25.52 -9.36
CA CYS A 28 8.74 25.95 -9.72
C CYS A 28 8.99 27.41 -9.37
N ASN A 29 10.27 27.77 -9.36
CA ASN A 29 10.71 29.14 -9.14
C ASN A 29 10.25 30.05 -10.29
N ASP A 30 9.65 31.19 -9.96
CA ASP A 30 9.06 32.13 -10.91
C ASP A 30 10.09 32.87 -11.79
N THR A 31 11.38 32.82 -11.43
CA THR A 31 12.46 33.53 -12.10
C THR A 31 13.19 32.63 -13.10
N ASP A 32 13.54 31.42 -12.69
CA ASP A 32 14.37 30.50 -13.49
C ASP A 32 13.68 29.19 -13.89
N GLY A 33 12.47 28.93 -13.40
CA GLY A 33 11.71 27.72 -13.70
C GLY A 33 12.19 26.46 -13.00
N ALA A 34 13.14 26.56 -12.06
CA ALA A 34 13.64 25.40 -11.32
C ALA A 34 12.52 24.79 -10.47
N VAL A 35 12.29 23.49 -10.61
CA VAL A 35 11.26 22.76 -9.85
C VAL A 35 11.59 22.82 -8.35
N THR A 36 10.62 23.25 -7.55
CA THR A 36 10.77 23.41 -6.09
C THR A 36 10.03 22.34 -5.30
N SER A 37 8.91 21.85 -5.83
CA SER A 37 8.13 20.79 -5.20
C SER A 37 7.17 20.14 -6.19
N CYS A 38 6.73 18.94 -5.86
CA CYS A 38 5.65 18.24 -6.53
C CYS A 38 4.64 17.72 -5.51
N ASP A 39 3.35 17.89 -5.78
CA ASP A 39 2.28 17.38 -4.90
C ASP A 39 2.06 15.86 -5.05
N GLY A 40 2.67 15.27 -6.08
CA GLY A 40 2.66 13.84 -6.32
C GLY A 40 3.61 13.44 -7.43
N CYS A 41 4.17 12.24 -7.28
CA CYS A 41 5.07 11.61 -8.24
C CYS A 41 4.34 10.61 -9.11
N GLU A 42 4.82 10.47 -10.34
CA GLU A 42 4.49 9.34 -11.21
C GLU A 42 4.93 8.03 -10.53
N ASP A 43 4.25 6.94 -10.85
CA ASP A 43 4.59 5.61 -10.32
C ASP A 43 6.08 5.29 -10.59
N GLY A 44 6.75 4.75 -9.58
CA GLY A 44 8.17 4.44 -9.63
C GLY A 44 9.08 5.59 -9.19
N TYR A 45 8.56 6.75 -8.82
CA TYR A 45 9.36 7.89 -8.33
C TYR A 45 8.93 8.40 -6.96
N TRP A 46 9.89 8.98 -6.23
CA TRP A 46 9.66 9.62 -4.94
C TRP A 46 10.65 10.77 -4.71
N GLY A 47 10.42 11.51 -3.63
CA GLY A 47 11.16 12.71 -3.27
C GLY A 47 10.30 13.97 -3.40
N PRO A 48 10.77 15.09 -2.82
CA PRO A 48 10.07 16.37 -2.88
C PRO A 48 9.83 16.85 -4.32
N ILE A 49 10.70 16.47 -5.27
CA ILE A 49 10.57 16.80 -6.68
C ILE A 49 10.59 15.56 -7.58
N CYS A 50 10.33 14.37 -7.00
CA CYS A 50 10.30 13.09 -7.70
C CYS A 50 11.64 12.72 -8.37
N GLU A 51 12.75 13.06 -7.72
CA GLU A 51 14.11 12.88 -8.21
C GLU A 51 14.68 11.47 -7.99
N ASN A 52 14.06 10.69 -7.10
CA ASN A 52 14.51 9.35 -6.74
C ASN A 52 13.58 8.30 -7.34
N THR A 53 14.10 7.11 -7.62
CA THR A 53 13.31 5.96 -8.06
C THR A 53 12.94 5.07 -6.88
N CYS A 54 11.73 4.52 -6.89
CA CYS A 54 11.31 3.48 -5.95
C CYS A 54 12.16 2.21 -6.17
N GLY A 55 12.37 1.43 -5.10
CA GLY A 55 12.97 0.10 -5.23
C GLY A 55 11.97 -0.85 -5.87
N LEU A 56 12.33 -1.49 -6.99
CA LEU A 56 11.45 -2.42 -7.68
C LEU A 56 11.54 -3.81 -7.03
N GLN A 57 10.41 -4.31 -6.51
CA GLN A 57 10.31 -5.68 -6.01
C GLN A 57 10.27 -6.69 -7.16
N ASP A 58 10.68 -7.93 -6.87
CA ASP A 58 10.63 -9.01 -7.84
C ASP A 58 9.21 -9.19 -8.38
N HIS A 59 9.11 -9.44 -9.69
CA HIS A 59 7.86 -9.64 -10.43
C HIS A 59 6.94 -8.43 -10.54
N CYS A 60 7.27 -7.29 -9.93
CA CYS A 60 6.58 -6.03 -10.18
C CYS A 60 7.13 -5.35 -11.43
N THR A 61 6.24 -4.86 -12.29
CA THR A 61 6.64 -4.09 -13.49
C THR A 61 6.80 -2.61 -13.18
N SER A 62 6.08 -2.13 -12.16
CA SER A 62 6.23 -0.82 -11.55
C SER A 62 5.69 -0.87 -10.13
N THR A 63 6.12 0.07 -9.29
CA THR A 63 5.74 0.16 -7.88
C THR A 63 5.44 1.61 -7.51
N ARG A 64 4.49 1.81 -6.61
CA ARG A 64 4.24 3.09 -5.97
C ARG A 64 4.84 3.06 -4.58
N CYS A 65 5.67 4.05 -4.30
CA CYS A 65 6.28 4.24 -3.00
C CYS A 65 5.87 5.57 -2.36
N ASP A 66 6.02 5.66 -1.05
CA ASP A 66 5.75 6.87 -0.29
C ASP A 66 6.67 8.01 -0.76
N GLN A 67 6.08 9.15 -1.10
CA GLN A 67 6.81 10.27 -1.68
C GLN A 67 7.92 10.80 -0.75
N SER A 68 7.73 10.72 0.57
CA SER A 68 8.65 11.31 1.54
C SER A 68 9.79 10.36 1.95
N THR A 69 9.51 9.06 1.97
CA THR A 69 10.44 8.04 2.50
C THR A 69 10.95 7.07 1.43
N GLY A 70 10.30 6.97 0.28
CA GLY A 70 10.58 5.97 -0.73
C GLY A 70 10.15 4.55 -0.34
N THR A 71 9.39 4.40 0.75
CA THR A 71 8.92 3.08 1.22
C THR A 71 7.88 2.53 0.25
N GLU A 72 8.07 1.30 -0.22
CA GLU A 72 7.12 0.62 -1.11
C GLU A 72 5.73 0.47 -0.47
N ILE A 73 4.70 0.90 -1.20
CA ILE A 73 3.30 0.83 -0.76
C ILE A 73 2.56 -0.26 -1.55
N GLU A 74 2.79 -0.34 -2.87
CA GLU A 74 1.97 -1.13 -3.78
C GLU A 74 2.69 -1.39 -5.10
N CYS A 75 2.60 -2.61 -5.64
CA CYS A 75 2.97 -2.86 -7.03
C CYS A 75 1.83 -2.50 -7.97
N THR A 76 2.07 -1.57 -8.89
CA THR A 76 1.02 -1.07 -9.82
C THR A 76 0.85 -1.95 -11.05
N GLY A 77 1.75 -2.92 -11.24
CA GLY A 77 1.59 -3.99 -12.23
C GLY A 77 2.44 -5.21 -11.89
N CYS A 78 1.90 -6.39 -12.18
CA CYS A 78 2.60 -7.66 -12.05
C CYS A 78 3.05 -8.20 -13.41
N SER A 79 4.21 -8.84 -13.41
CA SER A 79 4.70 -9.62 -14.55
C SER A 79 3.76 -10.79 -14.83
N ASP A 80 3.76 -11.28 -16.07
CA ASP A 80 2.89 -12.39 -16.48
C ASP A 80 2.99 -13.59 -15.53
N GLY A 81 1.83 -14.08 -15.08
CA GLY A 81 1.75 -15.21 -14.15
C GLY A 81 1.88 -14.82 -12.68
N TRP A 82 1.99 -13.54 -12.32
CA TRP A 82 2.02 -13.04 -10.94
C TRP A 82 0.80 -12.19 -10.61
N VAL A 83 0.35 -12.28 -9.35
CA VAL A 83 -0.82 -11.58 -8.80
C VAL A 83 -0.58 -11.24 -7.33
N GLY A 84 -1.49 -10.44 -6.76
CA GLY A 84 -1.36 -9.90 -5.40
C GLY A 84 -0.90 -8.44 -5.43
N SER A 85 -1.07 -7.73 -4.32
CA SER A 85 -0.69 -6.30 -4.22
C SER A 85 0.81 -6.07 -4.29
N LEU A 86 1.61 -7.12 -4.06
CA LEU A 86 3.06 -7.12 -4.13
C LEU A 86 3.59 -8.16 -5.14
N CYS A 87 2.71 -8.69 -6.00
CA CYS A 87 3.07 -9.71 -6.99
C CYS A 87 3.82 -10.92 -6.38
N ASP A 88 3.45 -11.32 -5.16
CA ASP A 88 4.10 -12.35 -4.36
C ASP A 88 3.48 -13.75 -4.57
N SER A 89 2.38 -13.81 -5.33
CA SER A 89 1.62 -15.03 -5.61
C SER A 89 1.59 -15.32 -7.10
N THR A 90 1.70 -16.59 -7.48
CA THR A 90 1.55 -16.98 -8.88
C THR A 90 0.09 -17.23 -9.24
N SER A 91 -0.33 -16.73 -10.40
CA SER A 91 -1.60 -17.12 -11.01
C SER A 91 -1.41 -18.46 -11.71
N THR A 92 -1.77 -19.55 -11.05
CA THR A 92 -1.97 -20.81 -11.74
C THR A 92 -3.16 -20.63 -12.69
N THR A 93 -2.89 -20.25 -13.93
CA THR A 93 -3.87 -20.38 -15.01
C THR A 93 -4.06 -21.87 -15.29
N ALA A 94 -4.75 -22.55 -14.38
CA ALA A 94 -5.73 -23.54 -14.77
C ALA A 94 -7.04 -22.76 -14.87
N THR A 95 -7.73 -22.90 -15.99
CA THR A 95 -9.15 -22.66 -16.13
C THR A 95 -9.91 -23.05 -14.86
N SER A 96 -10.17 -22.10 -13.96
CA SER A 96 -11.23 -22.24 -12.95
C SER A 96 -12.56 -21.97 -13.63
N SER A 97 -12.90 -22.77 -14.63
CA SER A 97 -14.26 -23.26 -14.76
C SER A 97 -14.43 -24.27 -13.63
N SER A 98 -14.60 -23.78 -12.41
CA SER A 98 -15.09 -24.60 -11.30
C SER A 98 -16.57 -24.87 -11.57
N ALA A 99 -16.84 -25.78 -12.48
CA ALA A 99 -18.06 -26.57 -12.44
C ALA A 99 -17.86 -27.66 -11.36
N ASP A 100 -17.71 -27.22 -10.12
CA ASP A 100 -17.88 -28.11 -8.98
C ASP A 100 -19.36 -28.04 -8.60
N THR A 101 -20.14 -28.88 -9.26
CA THR A 101 -21.45 -29.27 -8.72
C THR A 101 -21.18 -30.26 -7.60
N ASP A 102 -20.70 -29.78 -6.45
CA ASP A 102 -20.74 -30.56 -5.22
C ASP A 102 -21.83 -30.01 -4.30
N ALA A 103 -22.98 -30.66 -4.39
CA ALA A 103 -24.03 -30.58 -3.39
C ALA A 103 -23.52 -31.27 -2.11
N GLY A 104 -23.24 -30.51 -1.05
CA GLY A 104 -22.68 -31.14 0.14
C GLY A 104 -22.50 -30.28 1.38
N THR A 105 -23.61 -29.75 1.91
CA THR A 105 -23.88 -29.49 3.34
C THR A 105 -22.97 -28.54 4.14
N ASN A 106 -23.57 -27.42 4.53
CA ASN A 106 -23.29 -26.56 5.68
C ASN A 106 -22.35 -27.15 6.75
N THR A 107 -21.23 -26.48 7.04
CA THR A 107 -20.73 -26.29 8.43
C THR A 107 -19.75 -25.12 8.45
N ALA A 108 -20.11 -24.07 9.19
CA ALA A 108 -19.27 -22.95 9.59
C ALA A 108 -18.74 -23.22 11.03
N PRO A 109 -17.90 -22.36 11.64
CA PRO A 109 -16.46 -22.18 11.39
C PRO A 109 -15.61 -22.36 12.68
N HIS A 110 -14.32 -21.99 12.59
CA HIS A 110 -13.35 -21.67 13.67
C HIS A 110 -12.55 -22.83 14.29
N GLN A 111 -11.30 -22.97 13.84
CA GLN A 111 -10.25 -23.71 14.55
C GLN A 111 -9.39 -22.70 15.33
N HIS A 112 -9.75 -22.45 16.59
CA HIS A 112 -8.86 -21.84 17.57
C HIS A 112 -8.09 -22.97 18.25
N SER A 113 -6.76 -22.94 18.09
CA SER A 113 -5.80 -23.86 18.70
C SER A 113 -6.01 -23.98 20.21
N THR A 114 -6.57 -25.11 20.66
CA THR A 114 -6.79 -25.42 22.07
C THR A 114 -5.54 -26.07 22.68
N SER A 115 -4.83 -25.32 23.51
CA SER A 115 -3.91 -25.89 24.50
C SER A 115 -4.50 -25.65 25.88
N PHE A 116 -5.55 -26.42 26.21
CA PHE A 116 -6.15 -26.45 27.54
C PHE A 116 -5.88 -27.82 28.18
N ILE A 117 -4.97 -27.78 29.14
CA ILE A 117 -4.61 -28.88 30.03
C ILE A 117 -5.82 -29.18 30.91
N ALA A 118 -6.33 -30.40 30.79
CA ALA A 118 -7.41 -30.93 31.62
C ALA A 118 -6.87 -31.31 33.01
N LEU A 119 -7.44 -30.77 34.09
CA LEU A 119 -7.45 -31.43 35.39
C LEU A 119 -8.83 -31.29 36.05
N TRP A 120 -9.50 -32.42 36.15
CA TRP A 120 -10.75 -32.66 36.86
C TRP A 120 -10.53 -32.68 38.38
N LEU A 121 -11.52 -32.21 39.17
CA LEU A 121 -11.96 -32.68 40.52
C LEU A 121 -12.85 -31.56 41.13
N SER A 122 -14.17 -31.67 41.06
CA SER A 122 -15.03 -32.28 42.10
C SER A 122 -15.35 -31.38 43.31
N VAL A 123 -16.64 -31.03 43.41
CA VAL A 123 -17.46 -31.00 44.64
C VAL A 123 -17.38 -29.74 45.55
N VAL A 124 -18.50 -29.00 45.51
CA VAL A 124 -19.31 -28.49 46.64
C VAL A 124 -18.60 -27.87 47.86
N GLY A 125 -18.90 -26.60 48.15
CA GLY A 125 -19.10 -26.15 49.55
C GLY A 125 -18.57 -24.77 49.93
N ALA A 126 -19.50 -23.92 50.41
CA ALA A 126 -19.31 -22.78 51.34
C ALA A 126 -18.40 -21.63 50.86
N PHE A 127 -18.89 -20.45 50.47
CA PHE A 127 -19.59 -19.50 51.35
C PHE A 127 -19.17 -19.61 52.83
N MET A 128 -17.95 -19.15 53.14
CA MET A 128 -17.61 -18.74 54.49
C MET A 128 -16.82 -17.43 54.49
N LEU A 129 -17.50 -16.43 55.03
CA LEU A 129 -17.07 -15.12 55.52
C LEU A 129 -15.66 -15.12 56.14
N ILE A 130 -14.87 -14.08 55.84
CA ILE A 130 -13.96 -13.28 56.73
C ILE A 130 -13.57 -12.04 55.89
N ARG A 131 -14.20 -10.85 55.97
CA ARG A 131 -14.05 -9.73 56.94
C ARG A 131 -12.61 -9.27 57.22
N MET A 132 -12.31 -8.06 56.73
CA MET A 132 -11.46 -6.98 57.31
C MET A 132 -10.03 -7.30 57.76
N ASN A 133 -9.05 -6.69 57.10
CA ASN A 133 -8.22 -5.61 57.68
C ASN A 133 -7.57 -4.76 56.57
#